data_AF-A0A6G3T9D4-F1
#
_entry.id   AF-A0A6G3T9D4-F1
#
_cell.length_a   1.000
_cell.length_b   1.000
_cell.length_c   1.000
_cell.angle_alpha   90.00
_cell.angle_beta   90.00
_cell.angle_gamma   90.00
#
_symmetry.space_group_name_H-M   'P 1'
#
loop_
_entity.id
_entity.type
_entity.pdbx_description
1 polymer ?
#
loop_
_entity_poly.entity_id
_entity_poly.type
_entity_poly.pdbx_seq_one_letter_code
_entity_poly.pdbx_strand_id
1 'polypeptide(L)'
;MTGRAPVLSVRGLSVRFLMPGGRRVAAVTDAHFDVAPGECLALIGESGCGKSVLASALLGLLPGNAQTAGRALLGDLDLLAADERTLARTVRGRLIGLVPQSPAAHLTPVRTVRSQLAETVAELTGVRGGRKALREAA
;
A
#
# COMPACT_ATOMS: atom_id res chain seq x y z
N MET A 1 21.05 3.51 22.47
CA MET A 1 20.18 2.91 21.43
C MET A 1 20.46 3.63 20.13
N THR A 2 21.39 3.14 19.32
CA THR A 2 21.70 3.72 18.00
C THR A 2 20.59 3.32 17.03
N GLY A 3 19.46 4.02 17.09
CA GLY A 3 18.26 3.70 16.34
C GLY A 3 18.47 3.92 14.85
N ARG A 4 18.39 2.84 14.08
CA ARG A 4 18.36 2.90 12.62
C ARG A 4 17.10 3.68 12.21
N ALA A 5 17.20 4.58 11.23
CA ALA A 5 16.06 5.36 10.76
C ALA A 5 14.88 4.44 10.39
N PRO A 6 13.63 4.81 10.73
CA PRO A 6 12.47 3.98 10.44
C PRO A 6 12.31 3.80 8.93
N VAL A 7 11.84 2.61 8.52
CA VAL A 7 11.51 2.34 7.11
C VAL A 7 10.26 3.11 6.72
N LEU A 8 9.27 3.16 7.63
CA LEU A 8 8.02 3.91 7.47
C LEU A 8 7.81 4.79 8.70
N SER A 9 7.57 6.08 8.48
CA SER A 9 7.21 7.04 9.54
C SER A 9 5.91 7.73 9.18
N VAL A 10 4.87 7.51 9.99
CA VAL A 10 3.54 8.10 9.81
C VAL A 10 3.31 9.16 10.88
N ARG A 11 2.91 10.37 10.45
CA ARG A 11 2.65 11.52 11.32
C ARG A 11 1.32 12.18 10.93
N GLY A 12 0.37 12.14 11.86
CA GLY A 12 -0.93 12.78 11.75
C GLY A 12 -1.79 12.29 10.59
N LEU A 13 -1.63 11.03 10.17
CA LEU A 13 -2.38 10.47 9.06
C LEU A 13 -3.86 10.46 9.40
N SER A 14 -4.64 11.20 8.64
CA SER A 14 -6.09 11.27 8.76
C SER A 14 -6.74 11.00 7.42
N VAL A 15 -7.86 10.28 7.43
CA VAL A 15 -8.64 9.97 6.22
C VAL A 15 -10.11 10.32 6.46
N ARG A 16 -10.67 11.14 5.58
CA ARG A 16 -12.08 11.53 5.59
C ARG A 16 -12.73 11.24 4.25
N PHE A 17 -13.91 10.65 4.26
CA PHE A 17 -14.71 10.43 3.06
C PHE A 17 -15.76 11.51 2.91
N LEU A 18 -15.88 12.07 1.71
CA LEU A 18 -16.98 12.95 1.32
C LEU A 18 -18.16 12.09 0.89
N MET A 19 -19.27 12.22 1.59
CA MET A 19 -20.52 11.55 1.30
C MET A 19 -21.44 12.45 0.47
N PRO A 20 -22.42 11.87 -0.26
CA PRO A 20 -23.52 12.63 -0.83
C PRO A 20 -24.17 13.54 0.22
N GLY A 21 -24.53 14.76 -0.17
CA GLY A 21 -25.06 15.77 0.75
C GLY A 21 -24.01 16.52 1.58
N GLY A 22 -22.72 16.39 1.25
CA GLY A 22 -21.63 17.18 1.84
C GLY A 22 -21.14 16.72 3.21
N ARG A 23 -21.74 15.66 3.78
CA ARG A 23 -21.31 15.08 5.05
C ARG A 23 -19.92 14.47 4.91
N ARG A 24 -19.06 14.71 5.91
CA ARG A 24 -17.72 14.12 6.00
C ARG A 24 -17.69 13.02 7.06
N VAL A 25 -17.20 11.83 6.71
CA VAL A 25 -17.03 10.71 7.63
C VAL A 25 -15.54 10.52 7.88
N ALA A 26 -15.10 10.63 9.13
CA ALA A 26 -13.72 10.33 9.52
C ALA A 26 -13.54 8.81 9.65
N ALA A 27 -12.62 8.24 8.88
CA ALA A 27 -12.30 6.82 8.94
C ALA A 27 -10.96 6.54 9.64
N VAL A 28 -10.04 7.50 9.61
CA VAL A 28 -8.80 7.50 10.39
C VAL A 28 -8.60 8.91 10.92
N THR A 29 -8.26 9.04 12.19
CA THR A 29 -8.04 10.33 12.84
C THR A 29 -6.67 10.32 13.49
N ASP A 30 -5.78 11.19 13.01
CA ASP A 30 -4.50 11.54 13.64
C ASP A 30 -3.63 10.33 14.03
N ALA A 31 -3.38 9.41 13.08
CA ALA A 31 -2.53 8.26 13.33
C ALA A 31 -1.03 8.63 13.31
N HIS A 32 -0.29 8.19 14.32
CA HIS A 32 1.17 8.37 14.45
C HIS A 32 1.82 7.05 14.83
N PHE A 33 2.81 6.61 14.05
CA PHE A 33 3.63 5.46 14.37
C PHE A 33 4.87 5.41 13.48
N ASP A 34 5.87 4.65 13.92
CA ASP A 34 7.05 4.31 13.15
C ASP A 34 7.13 2.78 12.98
N VAL A 35 7.77 2.34 11.89
CA VAL A 35 8.15 0.94 11.68
C VAL A 35 9.65 0.90 11.41
N ALA A 36 10.40 0.35 12.34
CA ALA A 36 11.84 0.18 12.22
C ALA A 36 12.21 -0.95 11.23
N PRO A 37 13.43 -0.96 10.69
CA PRO A 37 13.90 -2.06 9.84
C PRO A 37 13.85 -3.39 10.58
N GLY A 38 13.13 -4.38 10.00
CA GLY A 38 12.95 -5.71 10.59
C GLY A 38 11.87 -5.79 11.68
N GLU A 39 11.14 -4.70 11.93
CA GLU A 39 10.02 -4.69 12.86
C GLU A 39 8.74 -5.22 12.23
N CYS A 40 7.96 -5.94 13.03
CA CYS A 40 6.60 -6.33 12.68
C CYS A 40 5.62 -5.53 13.55
N LEU A 41 4.91 -4.58 12.93
CA LEU A 41 3.87 -3.80 13.58
C LEU A 41 2.50 -4.44 13.34
N ALA A 42 1.77 -4.74 14.42
CA ALA A 42 0.41 -5.25 14.35
C ALA A 42 -0.62 -4.14 14.66
N LEU A 43 -1.54 -3.90 13.71
CA LEU A 43 -2.67 -2.99 13.91
C LEU A 43 -3.93 -3.80 14.25
N ILE A 44 -4.43 -3.65 15.47
CA ILE A 44 -5.58 -4.41 16.00
C ILE A 44 -6.74 -3.45 16.27
N GLY A 45 -7.96 -3.92 16.03
CA GLY A 45 -9.18 -3.19 16.36
C GLY A 45 -10.40 -3.86 15.75
N GLU A 46 -11.59 -3.39 16.13
CA GLU A 46 -12.87 -3.94 15.65
C GLU A 46 -13.08 -3.77 14.14
N SER A 47 -14.01 -4.53 13.56
CA SER A 47 -14.39 -4.34 12.16
C SER A 47 -14.88 -2.90 11.94
N GLY A 48 -14.43 -2.25 10.86
CA GLY A 48 -14.82 -0.88 10.53
C GLY A 48 -14.03 0.24 11.23
N CYS A 49 -13.08 -0.04 12.13
CA CYS A 49 -12.30 1.01 12.81
C CYS A 49 -11.24 1.73 11.94
N GLY A 50 -11.19 1.45 10.63
CA GLY A 50 -10.31 2.15 9.70
C GLY A 50 -8.98 1.45 9.36
N LYS A 51 -8.72 0.22 9.84
CA LYS A 51 -7.45 -0.51 9.54
C LYS A 51 -7.16 -0.63 8.05
N SER A 52 -8.13 -1.13 7.28
CA SER A 52 -7.99 -1.29 5.83
C SER A 52 -7.89 0.07 5.13
N VAL A 53 -8.59 1.09 5.64
CA VAL A 53 -8.51 2.46 5.11
C VAL A 53 -7.12 3.05 5.31
N LEU A 54 -6.52 2.84 6.47
CA LEU A 54 -5.14 3.26 6.77
C LEU A 54 -4.15 2.58 5.82
N ALA A 55 -4.25 1.27 5.63
CA ALA A 55 -3.40 0.53 4.70
C ALA A 55 -3.58 1.01 3.24
N SER A 56 -4.83 1.22 2.79
CA SER A 56 -5.12 1.76 1.47
C SER A 56 -4.61 3.19 1.28
N ALA A 57 -4.65 4.03 2.31
CA ALA A 57 -4.13 5.39 2.28
C ALA A 57 -2.62 5.42 2.02
N LEU A 58 -1.85 4.58 2.72
CA LEU A 58 -0.40 4.47 2.55
C LEU A 58 0.00 4.01 1.14
N LEU A 59 -0.89 3.31 0.44
CA LEU A 59 -0.66 2.86 -0.93
C LEU A 59 -1.30 3.77 -1.99
N GLY A 60 -1.99 4.85 -1.60
CA GLY A 60 -2.77 5.69 -2.52
C GLY A 60 -3.90 4.94 -3.23
N LEU A 61 -4.46 3.90 -2.60
CA LEU A 61 -5.55 3.06 -3.14
C LEU A 61 -6.93 3.49 -2.62
N LEU A 62 -7.04 4.68 -2.05
CA LEU A 62 -8.31 5.21 -1.59
C LEU A 62 -9.20 5.60 -2.79
N PRO A 63 -10.54 5.48 -2.68
CA PRO A 63 -11.44 5.96 -3.70
C PRO A 63 -11.39 7.49 -3.81
N GLY A 64 -11.80 8.04 -4.96
CA GLY A 64 -11.69 9.47 -5.26
C GLY A 64 -12.50 10.42 -4.37
N ASN A 65 -13.42 9.91 -3.54
CA ASN A 65 -14.13 10.71 -2.54
C ASN A 65 -13.40 10.78 -1.18
N ALA A 66 -12.23 10.15 -1.05
CA ALA A 66 -11.41 10.23 0.15
C ALA A 66 -10.47 11.44 0.11
N GLN A 67 -10.22 12.02 1.28
CA GLN A 67 -9.25 13.08 1.49
C GLN A 67 -8.29 12.66 2.59
N THR A 68 -6.99 12.78 2.32
CA THR A 68 -5.91 12.49 3.26
C THR A 68 -5.34 13.78 3.84
N ALA A 69 -4.79 13.68 5.05
CA ALA A 69 -3.98 14.71 5.69
C ALA A 69 -2.86 14.05 6.50
N GLY A 70 -1.83 14.83 6.85
CA GLY A 70 -0.63 14.33 7.53
C GLY A 70 0.50 14.00 6.54
N ARG A 71 1.45 13.17 6.98
CA ARG A 71 2.53 12.63 6.15
C ARG A 71 2.78 11.16 6.44
N ALA A 72 3.21 10.43 5.42
CA ALA A 72 3.71 9.06 5.58
C ALA A 72 4.98 8.89 4.75
N LEU A 73 6.13 8.88 5.41
CA LEU A 73 7.44 8.82 4.78
C LEU A 73 7.92 7.38 4.69
N LEU A 74 8.18 6.90 3.47
CA LEU A 74 8.92 5.67 3.18
C LEU A 74 10.32 6.05 2.73
N GLY A 75 11.29 6.04 3.67
CA GLY A 75 12.54 6.76 3.46
C GLY A 75 12.27 8.26 3.26
N ASP A 76 12.71 8.81 2.13
CA ASP A 76 12.50 10.23 1.80
C ASP A 76 11.21 10.49 0.98
N LEU A 77 10.48 9.44 0.60
CA LEU A 77 9.27 9.55 -0.22
C LEU A 77 8.02 9.72 0.65
N ASP A 78 7.31 10.84 0.50
CA ASP A 78 5.99 11.03 1.12
C ASP A 78 4.89 10.35 0.29
N LEU A 79 4.38 9.23 0.81
CA LEU A 79 3.37 8.39 0.17
C LEU A 79 2.03 9.10 0.00
N LEU A 80 1.68 10.06 0.88
CA LEU A 80 0.40 10.77 0.80
C LEU A 80 0.41 11.91 -0.22
N ALA A 81 1.59 12.41 -0.59
CA ALA A 81 1.78 13.50 -1.55
C ALA A 81 2.28 13.03 -2.92
N ALA A 82 2.77 11.78 -3.01
CA ALA A 82 3.25 11.20 -4.26
C ALA A 82 2.14 11.09 -5.31
N ASP A 83 2.49 11.37 -6.57
CA ASP A 83 1.57 11.20 -7.70
C ASP A 83 1.36 9.71 -8.04
N GLU A 84 0.30 9.42 -8.78
CA GLU A 84 -0.05 8.04 -9.15
C GLU A 84 1.08 7.36 -9.94
N ARG A 85 1.80 8.11 -10.77
CA ARG A 85 2.93 7.56 -11.55
C ARG A 85 4.05 7.08 -10.63
N THR A 86 4.39 7.87 -9.61
CA THR A 86 5.43 7.53 -8.62
C THR A 86 4.98 6.33 -7.81
N LEU A 87 3.75 6.34 -7.29
CA LEU A 87 3.19 5.23 -6.52
C LEU A 87 3.19 3.92 -7.33
N ALA A 88 2.71 3.95 -8.57
CA ALA A 88 2.62 2.77 -9.43
C ALA A 88 3.99 2.22 -9.86
N ARG A 89 4.96 3.09 -10.14
CA ARG A 89 6.26 2.67 -10.70
C ARG A 89 7.34 2.40 -9.66
N THR A 90 7.25 2.99 -8.48
CA THR A 90 8.31 2.91 -7.46
C THR A 90 7.85 2.23 -6.18
N VAL A 91 6.59 2.40 -5.77
CA VAL A 91 6.12 1.93 -4.46
C VAL A 91 5.42 0.58 -4.56
N ARG A 92 4.28 0.53 -5.25
CA ARG A 92 3.39 -0.64 -5.27
C ARG A 92 4.08 -1.83 -5.92
N GLY A 93 4.17 -2.94 -5.19
CA GLY A 93 4.79 -4.20 -5.62
C GLY A 93 6.31 -4.18 -5.70
N ARG A 94 6.98 -3.04 -5.46
CA ARG A 94 8.45 -2.93 -5.48
C ARG A 94 9.02 -2.63 -4.10
N LEU A 95 8.53 -1.57 -3.45
CA LEU A 95 8.90 -1.23 -2.09
C LEU A 95 7.87 -1.68 -1.06
N ILE A 96 6.58 -1.69 -1.44
CA ILE A 96 5.49 -2.17 -0.57
C ILE A 96 4.63 -3.18 -1.33
N GLY A 97 4.52 -4.39 -0.78
CA GLY A 97 3.57 -5.41 -1.21
C GLY A 97 2.30 -5.38 -0.36
N LEU A 98 1.13 -5.59 -0.97
CA LEU A 98 -0.15 -5.72 -0.28
C LEU A 98 -0.71 -7.12 -0.50
N VAL A 99 -1.03 -7.81 0.60
CA VAL A 99 -1.84 -9.02 0.58
C VAL A 99 -3.21 -8.66 1.20
N PRO A 100 -4.28 -8.53 0.38
CA PRO A 100 -5.60 -8.13 0.88
C PRO A 100 -6.25 -9.25 1.71
N GLN A 101 -7.33 -8.90 2.44
CA GLN A 101 -8.03 -9.84 3.35
C GLN A 101 -8.58 -11.10 2.65
N SER A 102 -8.96 -11.00 1.38
CA SER A 102 -9.51 -12.11 0.59
C SER A 102 -8.65 -12.37 -0.65
N PRO A 103 -7.42 -12.92 -0.53
CA PRO A 103 -6.51 -13.09 -1.67
C PRO A 103 -7.12 -13.88 -2.83
N ALA A 104 -7.95 -14.89 -2.52
CA ALA A 104 -8.60 -15.73 -3.52
C ALA A 104 -9.54 -14.94 -4.45
N ALA A 105 -10.17 -13.87 -3.95
CA ALA A 105 -11.05 -13.01 -4.76
C ALA A 105 -10.28 -12.17 -5.80
N HIS A 106 -8.95 -12.05 -5.66
CA HIS A 106 -8.09 -11.29 -6.56
C HIS A 106 -7.38 -12.15 -7.60
N LEU A 107 -7.59 -13.47 -7.58
CA LEU A 107 -7.09 -14.37 -8.61
C LEU A 107 -8.14 -14.53 -9.71
N THR A 108 -7.71 -14.45 -10.97
CA THR A 108 -8.55 -14.74 -12.13
C THR A 108 -8.75 -16.26 -12.25
N PRO A 109 -9.97 -16.81 -12.04
CA PRO A 109 -10.18 -18.25 -11.89
C PRO A 109 -9.85 -19.06 -13.15
N VAL A 110 -9.99 -18.44 -14.32
CA VAL A 110 -9.68 -19.06 -15.63
C VAL A 110 -8.20 -19.02 -15.99
N ARG A 111 -7.33 -18.55 -15.08
CA ARG A 111 -5.88 -18.46 -15.28
C ARG A 111 -5.14 -19.24 -14.19
N THR A 112 -4.06 -19.90 -14.59
CA THR A 112 -3.19 -20.57 -13.61
C THR A 112 -2.55 -19.57 -12.65
N VAL A 113 -2.28 -20.00 -11.41
CA VAL A 113 -1.50 -19.21 -10.44
C VAL A 113 -0.17 -18.77 -11.07
N ARG A 114 0.52 -19.69 -11.74
CA ARG A 114 1.77 -19.40 -12.45
C ARG A 114 1.65 -18.25 -13.43
N SER A 115 0.63 -18.26 -14.30
CA SER A 115 0.48 -17.22 -15.32
C SER A 115 0.27 -15.82 -14.72
N GLN A 116 -0.43 -15.73 -13.59
CA GLN A 116 -0.69 -14.45 -12.92
C GLN A 116 0.55 -13.94 -12.18
N LEU A 117 1.30 -14.84 -11.53
CA LEU A 117 2.59 -14.50 -10.92
C LEU A 117 3.63 -14.08 -11.96
N ALA A 118 3.73 -14.81 -13.08
CA ALA A 118 4.66 -14.49 -14.16
C ALA A 118 4.40 -13.12 -14.79
N GLU A 119 3.13 -12.76 -14.98
CA GLU A 119 2.73 -11.42 -15.43
C GLU A 119 3.13 -10.34 -14.41
N THR A 120 2.87 -10.59 -13.12
CA THR A 120 3.25 -9.65 -12.05
C THR A 120 4.76 -9.42 -12.03
N VAL A 121 5.57 -10.47 -12.10
CA VAL A 121 7.04 -10.36 -12.15
C VAL A 121 7.49 -9.61 -13.41
N ALA A 122 6.90 -9.91 -14.57
CA ALA A 122 7.22 -9.22 -15.82
C ALA A 122 6.97 -7.70 -15.71
N GLU A 123 5.82 -7.30 -15.16
CA GLU A 123 5.45 -5.90 -14.96
C GLU A 123 6.35 -5.18 -13.93
N LEU A 124 6.77 -5.89 -12.89
CA LEU A 124 7.63 -5.32 -11.84
C LEU A 124 9.08 -5.15 -12.30
N THR A 125 9.58 -6.09 -13.08
CA THR A 125 11.00 -6.14 -13.50
C THR A 125 11.26 -5.54 -14.88
N GLY A 126 10.21 -5.35 -15.68
CA GLY A 126 10.33 -4.94 -17.08
C GLY A 126 10.89 -6.03 -18.00
N VAL A 127 11.13 -7.24 -17.48
CA VAL A 127 11.68 -8.35 -18.25
C VAL A 127 10.62 -8.90 -19.19
N ARG A 128 10.87 -8.77 -20.50
CA ARG A 128 10.09 -9.39 -21.57
C ARG A 128 10.89 -10.56 -22.12
N GLY A 129 10.48 -11.80 -21.84
CA GLY A 129 11.24 -12.98 -22.26
C GLY A 129 10.59 -14.32 -21.88
N GLY A 130 11.22 -15.42 -22.30
CA GLY A 130 10.77 -16.78 -21.98
C GLY A 130 10.88 -17.13 -20.49
N ARG A 131 10.39 -18.31 -20.12
CA ARG A 131 10.29 -18.79 -18.72
C ARG A 131 11.58 -18.66 -17.89
N LYS A 132 12.75 -18.79 -18.53
CA LYS A 132 14.06 -18.66 -17.86
C LYS A 132 14.31 -17.24 -17.37
N ALA A 133 14.07 -16.24 -18.22
CA ALA A 133 14.29 -14.83 -17.90
C ALA A 133 13.39 -14.35 -16.75
N LEU A 134 12.13 -14.79 -16.71
CA LEU A 134 11.21 -14.44 -15.62
C LEU A 134 11.57 -15.09 -14.29
N ARG A 135 12.21 -16.27 -14.28
CA ARG A 135 12.70 -16.90 -13.05
C ARG A 135 13.94 -16.23 -12.48
N GLU A 136 14.80 -15.70 -13.35
CA GLU A 136 16.00 -14.96 -12.95
C GLU A 136 15.67 -13.55 -12.44
N ALA A 137 14.52 -13.00 -12.84
CA ALA A 137 14.09 -11.66 -12.43
C ALA A 137 13.22 -11.63 -11.16
N ALA A 138 12.64 -12.78 -10.76
CA ALA A 138 11.80 -12.92 -9.57
C ALA A 138 12.66 -13.04 -8.30
#